data_AF-A0A5C6ZVZ7-F1
#
_entry.id   AF-A0A5C6ZVZ7-F1
#
_cell.length_a   1.000
_cell.length_b   1.000
_cell.length_c   1.000
_cell.angle_alpha   90.00
_cell.angle_beta   90.00
_cell.angle_gamma   90.00
#
_symmetry.space_group_name_H-M   'P 1'
#
loop_
_entity.id
_entity.type
_entity.pdbx_description
1 polymer ?
#
loop_
_entity_poly.entity_id
_entity_poly.type
_entity_poly.pdbx_seq_one_letter_code
_entity_poly.pdbx_strand_id
1 'polypeptide(L)'
;MSVLRKVEEAYLGVLRLVIILVATLMLLASVIFLALAGGNWKEVKPSAEDTSVTVKPEEITQQVLAHRAEKAPVATPDAQVPAKALGEDTPNKAELDRAAAAIVTFFKKAGPEFQSISHDRVITVLKNKAEPYAKTDDAKPFATGLATAMETTLADPAVVKLIEPQAAVAPVAPAVAASVAEGEQEEPAPEPAPRATVRKVSPVDVVNDALATYEAAFEKRVKDRGQAQIDAAAEEARNKATAMTQLYMAGAVFGSFLFLVFISLLVKIERNLRALTVAPIVVRAAERVEPVKD
;
A
#
# COMPACT_ATOMS: atom_id res chain seq x y z
N MET A 1 -42.07 -68.87 -1.99
CA MET A 1 -40.96 -67.98 -1.59
C MET A 1 -41.08 -67.70 -0.11
N SER A 2 -40.06 -68.00 0.68
CA SER A 2 -40.09 -67.74 2.14
C SER A 2 -40.30 -66.24 2.41
N VAL A 3 -41.12 -65.93 3.41
CA VAL A 3 -41.43 -64.56 3.85
C VAL A 3 -40.14 -63.78 4.17
N LEU A 4 -39.09 -64.46 4.70
CA LEU A 4 -37.78 -63.86 4.93
C LEU A 4 -37.16 -63.25 3.67
N ARG A 5 -37.29 -63.93 2.52
CA ARG A 5 -36.70 -63.47 1.25
C ARG A 5 -37.38 -62.19 0.74
N LYS A 6 -38.69 -62.09 0.93
CA LYS A 6 -39.46 -60.87 0.60
C LYS A 6 -39.09 -59.70 1.51
N VAL A 7 -38.88 -59.96 2.80
CA VAL A 7 -38.45 -58.93 3.76
C VAL A 7 -37.04 -58.46 3.43
N GLU A 8 -36.13 -59.36 3.08
CA GLU A 8 -34.77 -59.04 2.65
C GLU A 8 -34.77 -58.17 1.38
N GLU A 9 -35.49 -58.57 0.32
CA GLU A 9 -35.61 -57.78 -0.90
C GLU A 9 -36.23 -56.40 -0.65
N ALA A 10 -37.25 -56.31 0.20
CA ALA A 10 -37.87 -55.04 0.57
C ALA A 10 -36.88 -54.13 1.31
N TYR A 11 -36.14 -54.66 2.30
CA TYR A 11 -35.12 -53.93 3.04
C TYR A 11 -34.03 -53.38 2.09
N LEU A 12 -33.61 -54.19 1.13
CA LEU A 12 -32.60 -53.80 0.15
C LEU A 12 -33.08 -52.76 -0.85
N GLY A 13 -34.35 -52.83 -1.24
CA GLY A 13 -35.00 -51.79 -2.02
C GLY A 13 -35.00 -50.45 -1.29
N VAL A 14 -35.42 -50.45 -0.02
CA VAL A 14 -35.44 -49.25 0.82
C VAL A 14 -34.04 -48.69 1.03
N LEU A 15 -33.07 -49.53 1.39
CA LEU A 15 -31.68 -49.10 1.61
C LEU A 15 -31.08 -48.47 0.34
N ARG A 16 -31.38 -49.02 -0.84
CA ARG A 16 -30.97 -48.44 -2.13
C ARG A 16 -31.62 -47.08 -2.38
N LEU A 17 -32.91 -46.94 -2.10
CA LEU A 17 -33.63 -45.68 -2.23
C LEU A 17 -33.00 -44.59 -1.35
N VAL A 18 -32.70 -44.92 -0.10
CA VAL A 18 -32.07 -44.01 0.85
C VAL A 18 -30.69 -43.58 0.38
N ILE A 19 -29.85 -44.52 -0.08
CA ILE A 19 -28.51 -44.19 -0.60
C ILE A 19 -28.59 -43.26 -1.81
N ILE A 20 -29.49 -43.55 -2.77
CA ILE A 20 -29.68 -42.69 -3.94
C ILE A 20 -30.14 -41.29 -3.51
N LEU A 21 -31.08 -41.20 -2.58
CA LEU A 21 -31.60 -39.93 -2.09
C LEU A 21 -30.51 -39.10 -1.41
N VAL A 22 -29.72 -39.71 -0.53
CA VAL A 22 -28.58 -39.04 0.14
C VAL A 22 -27.52 -38.61 -0.87
N ALA A 23 -27.17 -39.47 -1.84
CA ALA A 23 -26.22 -39.13 -2.89
C ALA A 23 -26.71 -37.95 -3.75
N THR A 24 -28.00 -37.92 -4.07
CA THR A 24 -28.61 -36.82 -4.86
C THR A 24 -28.60 -35.52 -4.06
N LEU A 25 -28.91 -35.55 -2.77
CA LEU A 25 -28.82 -34.39 -1.88
C LEU A 25 -27.38 -33.88 -1.75
N MET A 26 -26.40 -34.76 -1.56
CA MET A 26 -24.99 -34.35 -1.50
C MET A 26 -24.51 -33.74 -2.82
N LEU A 27 -24.93 -34.28 -3.96
CA LEU A 27 -24.59 -33.72 -5.26
C LEU A 27 -25.21 -32.32 -5.43
N LEU A 28 -26.48 -32.14 -5.04
CA LEU A 28 -27.15 -30.85 -5.08
C LEU A 28 -26.44 -29.82 -4.19
N ALA A 29 -26.10 -30.21 -2.96
CA ALA A 29 -25.36 -29.36 -2.03
C ALA A 29 -23.98 -28.96 -2.57
N SER A 30 -23.26 -29.89 -3.21
CA SER A 30 -21.98 -29.63 -3.86
C SER A 30 -22.11 -28.63 -5.02
N VAL A 31 -23.15 -28.75 -5.85
CA VAL A 31 -23.38 -27.82 -6.96
C VAL A 31 -23.73 -26.43 -6.45
N ILE A 32 -24.58 -26.33 -5.42
CA ILE A 32 -24.93 -25.05 -4.79
C ILE A 32 -23.69 -24.41 -4.17
N PHE A 33 -22.87 -25.19 -3.46
CA PHE A 33 -21.64 -24.68 -2.86
C PHE A 33 -20.65 -24.20 -3.91
N LEU A 34 -20.50 -24.93 -5.03
CA LEU A 34 -19.64 -24.51 -6.14
C LEU A 34 -20.18 -23.26 -6.84
N ALA A 35 -21.50 -23.13 -7.00
CA ALA A 35 -22.12 -21.94 -7.59
C ALA A 35 -21.97 -20.70 -6.67
N LEU A 36 -22.08 -20.88 -5.35
CA LEU A 36 -21.86 -19.81 -4.37
C LEU A 36 -20.38 -19.42 -4.27
N ALA A 37 -19.47 -20.41 -4.31
CA ALA A 37 -18.03 -20.16 -4.31
C ALA A 37 -17.55 -19.51 -5.63
N GLY A 38 -18.12 -19.92 -6.77
CA GLY A 38 -17.78 -19.40 -8.10
C GLY A 38 -18.45 -18.05 -8.43
N GLY A 39 -19.57 -17.72 -7.79
CA GLY A 39 -20.33 -16.49 -8.07
C GLY A 39 -19.64 -15.18 -7.66
N ASN A 40 -18.68 -15.25 -6.73
CA ASN A 40 -17.93 -14.08 -6.27
C ASN A 40 -16.64 -13.84 -7.06
N TRP A 41 -16.40 -14.59 -8.14
CA TRP A 41 -15.21 -14.43 -8.98
C TRP A 41 -15.32 -13.29 -10.00
N LYS A 42 -16.16 -12.27 -9.72
CA LYS A 42 -16.05 -11.01 -10.45
C LYS A 42 -14.62 -10.54 -10.24
N GLU A 43 -13.87 -10.46 -11.34
CA GLU A 43 -12.51 -9.92 -11.39
C GLU A 43 -12.47 -8.69 -10.50
N VAL A 44 -11.87 -8.84 -9.31
CA VAL A 44 -11.43 -7.70 -8.53
C VAL A 44 -10.28 -7.16 -9.36
N LYS A 45 -10.61 -6.38 -10.40
CA LYS A 45 -9.63 -5.54 -11.05
C LYS A 45 -9.07 -4.73 -9.89
N PRO A 46 -7.79 -4.90 -9.54
CA PRO A 46 -7.20 -4.12 -8.46
C PRO A 46 -7.56 -2.69 -8.80
N SER A 47 -8.34 -2.05 -7.92
CA SER A 47 -8.72 -0.67 -8.14
C SER A 47 -7.40 0.05 -8.25
N ALA A 48 -7.04 0.46 -9.46
CA ALA A 48 -5.93 1.35 -9.68
C ALA A 48 -6.41 2.69 -9.14
N GLU A 49 -6.54 2.77 -7.80
CA GLU A 49 -6.55 4.04 -7.11
C GLU A 49 -5.38 4.82 -7.68
N ASP A 50 -5.67 6.05 -8.11
CA ASP A 50 -4.71 6.92 -8.77
C ASP A 50 -3.51 7.11 -7.85
N THR A 51 -2.51 6.24 -7.98
CA THR A 51 -1.30 6.19 -7.15
C THR A 51 -0.29 7.25 -7.59
N SER A 52 -0.78 8.39 -8.09
CA SER A 52 0.07 9.52 -8.39
C SER A 52 0.62 10.08 -7.08
N VAL A 53 1.95 10.07 -6.95
CA VAL A 53 2.66 10.59 -5.78
C VAL A 53 2.56 12.11 -5.81
N THR A 54 1.48 12.65 -5.25
CA THR A 54 1.23 14.10 -5.23
C THR A 54 1.44 14.65 -3.83
N VAL A 55 2.50 15.42 -3.62
CA VAL A 55 2.74 16.15 -2.37
C VAL A 55 1.90 17.43 -2.35
N LYS A 56 1.18 17.69 -1.26
CA LYS A 56 0.33 18.87 -1.13
C LYS A 56 1.18 20.10 -0.80
N PRO A 57 1.10 21.21 -1.55
CA PRO A 57 1.88 22.41 -1.28
C PRO A 57 1.67 22.98 0.13
N GLU A 58 0.44 22.88 0.66
CA GLU A 58 0.08 23.39 1.98
C GLU A 58 0.84 22.68 3.11
N GLU A 59 1.12 21.39 2.94
CA GLU A 59 1.91 20.59 3.87
C GLU A 59 3.36 21.11 3.94
N ILE A 60 3.92 21.52 2.80
CA ILE A 60 5.27 22.08 2.71
C ILE A 60 5.32 23.46 3.37
N THR A 61 4.36 24.35 3.06
CA THR A 61 4.29 25.67 3.69
C THR A 61 4.19 25.57 5.21
N GLN A 62 3.31 24.72 5.73
CA GLN A 62 3.16 24.53 7.17
C GLN A 62 4.43 24.00 7.83
N GLN A 63 5.10 23.02 7.21
CA GLN A 63 6.33 22.45 7.74
C GLN A 63 7.50 23.44 7.70
N VAL A 64 7.61 24.28 6.66
CA VAL A 64 8.64 25.33 6.58
C VAL A 64 8.43 26.38 7.68
N LEU A 65 7.18 26.79 7.92
CA LEU A 65 6.84 27.73 9.00
C LEU A 65 7.11 27.10 10.38
N ALA A 66 6.81 25.82 10.55
CA ALA A 66 6.98 25.10 11.82
C ALA A 66 8.47 24.81 12.14
N HIS A 67 9.24 24.27 11.20
CA HIS A 67 10.66 23.93 11.43
C HIS A 67 11.48 25.13 11.89
N ARG A 68 11.12 26.31 11.42
CA ARG A 68 11.82 27.54 11.72
C ARG A 68 11.45 28.16 13.07
N ALA A 69 10.30 27.79 13.63
CA ALA A 69 9.98 28.13 15.02
C ALA A 69 10.87 27.37 16.01
N GLU A 70 11.36 26.18 15.63
CA GLU A 70 12.05 25.25 16.54
C GLU A 70 13.57 25.15 16.33
N LYS A 71 14.08 25.26 15.09
CA LYS A 71 15.50 25.00 14.81
C LYS A 71 16.36 26.26 14.71
N ALA A 72 17.46 26.25 15.45
CA ALA A 72 18.62 27.08 15.15
C ALA A 72 19.19 26.67 13.77
N PRO A 73 19.68 27.64 12.95
CA PRO A 73 20.15 27.35 11.61
C PRO A 73 21.28 26.30 11.66
N VAL A 74 21.04 25.17 11.01
CA VAL A 74 22.07 24.17 10.75
C VAL A 74 22.97 24.77 9.68
N ALA A 75 24.27 24.86 9.96
CA ALA A 75 25.23 25.35 8.98
C ALA A 75 25.14 24.46 7.73
N THR A 76 24.60 25.02 6.65
CA THR A 76 24.57 24.32 5.36
C THR A 76 26.01 24.08 4.93
N PRO A 77 26.44 22.83 4.63
CA PRO A 77 27.75 22.60 4.07
C PRO A 77 27.87 23.39 2.77
N ASP A 78 28.90 24.23 2.65
CA ASP A 78 29.31 24.91 1.42
C ASP A 78 29.83 23.85 0.41
N ALA A 79 28.94 22.97 -0.03
CA ALA A 79 29.21 22.02 -1.07
C ALA A 79 29.13 22.79 -2.39
N GLN A 80 30.28 23.25 -2.86
CA GLN A 80 30.47 23.66 -4.25
C GLN A 80 30.19 22.42 -5.11
N VAL A 81 28.94 22.26 -5.54
CA VAL A 81 28.58 21.21 -6.48
C VAL A 81 29.21 21.58 -7.83
N PRO A 82 30.15 20.78 -8.36
CA PRO A 82 30.77 21.08 -9.65
C PRO A 82 29.66 21.11 -10.72
N ALA A 83 29.58 22.23 -11.44
CA ALA A 83 28.63 22.41 -12.53
C ALA A 83 29.04 21.50 -13.70
N LYS A 84 28.54 20.26 -13.70
CA LYS A 84 28.67 19.38 -14.87
C LYS A 84 27.75 19.93 -15.96
N ALA A 85 28.31 20.14 -17.15
CA ALA A 85 27.57 20.66 -18.30
C ALA A 85 26.34 19.79 -18.58
N LEU A 86 25.19 20.45 -18.62
CA LEU A 86 23.88 19.82 -18.71
C LEU A 86 23.62 19.30 -20.13
N GLY A 87 23.26 18.03 -20.25
CA GLY A 87 22.68 17.51 -21.50
C GLY A 87 21.32 18.16 -21.77
N GLU A 88 21.05 18.50 -23.04
CA GLU A 88 19.81 19.18 -23.46
C GLU A 88 18.55 18.37 -23.18
N ASP A 89 18.65 17.04 -23.08
CA ASP A 89 17.50 16.13 -23.06
C ASP A 89 17.11 15.69 -21.64
N THR A 90 16.89 16.68 -20.76
CA THR A 90 16.45 16.39 -19.38
C THR A 90 14.93 16.24 -19.33
N PRO A 91 14.39 15.06 -18.96
CA PRO A 91 12.96 14.89 -18.80
C PRO A 91 12.43 15.89 -17.76
N ASN A 92 11.27 16.47 -18.04
CA ASN A 92 10.59 17.47 -17.20
C ASN A 92 11.32 18.82 -17.06
N LYS A 93 12.18 19.20 -18.01
CA LYS A 93 12.86 20.52 -18.04
C LYS A 93 11.92 21.69 -17.77
N ALA A 94 10.74 21.72 -18.40
CA ALA A 94 9.77 22.81 -18.23
C ALA A 94 9.32 23.02 -16.77
N GLU A 95 9.14 21.93 -16.00
CA GLU A 95 8.71 22.03 -14.60
C GLU A 95 9.86 22.44 -13.69
N LEU A 96 11.09 21.97 -13.98
CA LEU A 96 12.28 22.41 -13.25
C LEU A 96 12.59 23.89 -13.52
N ASP A 97 12.37 24.36 -14.75
CA ASP A 97 12.50 25.78 -15.11
C ASP A 97 11.46 26.63 -14.37
N ARG A 98 10.21 26.15 -14.24
CA ARG A 98 9.17 26.81 -13.43
C ARG A 98 9.55 26.93 -11.96
N ALA A 99 10.00 25.82 -11.35
CA ALA A 99 10.48 25.81 -9.97
C ALA A 99 11.66 26.79 -9.78
N ALA A 100 12.61 26.80 -10.72
CA ALA A 100 13.75 27.72 -10.69
C ALA A 100 13.32 29.19 -10.80
N ALA A 101 12.37 29.50 -11.68
CA ALA A 101 11.81 30.83 -11.82
C ALA A 101 11.13 31.33 -10.54
N ALA A 102 10.39 30.46 -9.84
CA ALA A 102 9.77 30.77 -8.55
C ALA A 102 10.82 31.11 -7.48
N ILE A 103 11.87 30.30 -7.38
CA ILE A 103 12.99 30.50 -6.45
C ILE A 103 13.74 31.81 -6.76
N VAL A 104 14.10 32.07 -8.02
CA VAL A 104 14.78 33.31 -8.42
C VAL A 104 13.90 34.53 -8.14
N THR A 105 12.59 34.44 -8.37
CA THR A 105 11.64 35.51 -8.05
C THR A 105 11.57 35.78 -6.56
N PHE A 106 11.57 34.73 -5.72
CA PHE A 106 11.62 34.85 -4.27
C PHE A 106 12.89 35.57 -3.80
N PHE A 107 14.05 35.17 -4.31
CA PHE A 107 15.33 35.82 -4.00
C PHE A 107 15.37 37.30 -4.37
N LYS A 108 14.82 37.66 -5.55
CA LYS A 108 14.72 39.07 -5.96
C LYS A 108 13.88 39.92 -5.01
N LYS A 109 12.84 39.34 -4.39
CA LYS A 109 12.02 40.02 -3.38
C LYS A 109 12.74 40.20 -2.04
N ALA A 110 13.71 39.34 -1.74
CA ALA A 110 14.41 39.37 -0.46
C ALA A 110 15.40 40.53 -0.31
N GLY A 111 16.06 40.94 -1.39
CA GLY A 111 17.00 42.05 -1.35
C GLY A 111 17.93 42.14 -2.57
N PRO A 112 18.61 43.27 -2.77
CA PRO A 112 19.56 43.47 -3.88
C PRO A 112 20.75 42.50 -3.84
N GLU A 113 21.14 42.03 -2.66
CA GLU A 113 22.24 41.09 -2.47
C GLU A 113 22.01 39.71 -3.13
N PHE A 114 20.76 39.35 -3.39
CA PHE A 114 20.39 38.08 -4.01
C PHE A 114 20.10 38.18 -5.52
N GLN A 115 20.26 39.36 -6.13
CA GLN A 115 20.02 39.56 -7.57
C GLN A 115 21.01 38.79 -8.47
N SER A 116 22.16 38.39 -7.93
CA SER A 116 23.20 37.65 -8.64
C SER A 116 22.94 36.14 -8.74
N ILE A 117 21.86 35.63 -8.14
CA ILE A 117 21.52 34.20 -8.21
C ILE A 117 21.10 33.85 -9.64
N SER A 118 21.96 33.09 -10.33
CA SER A 118 21.69 32.62 -11.68
C SER A 118 20.59 31.55 -11.69
N HIS A 119 19.65 31.72 -12.63
CA HIS A 119 18.60 30.74 -12.91
C HIS A 119 19.18 29.36 -13.25
N ASP A 120 20.27 29.31 -14.02
CA ASP A 120 20.93 28.06 -14.41
C ASP A 120 21.53 27.32 -13.22
N ARG A 121 22.03 28.06 -12.22
CA ARG A 121 22.55 27.47 -10.98
C ARG A 121 21.42 26.82 -10.18
N VAL A 122 20.26 27.47 -10.10
CA VAL A 122 19.08 26.92 -9.44
C VAL A 122 18.59 25.66 -10.18
N ILE A 123 18.47 25.71 -11.51
CA ILE A 123 18.11 24.53 -12.32
C ILE A 123 19.06 23.36 -12.04
N THR A 124 20.38 23.62 -11.96
CA THR A 124 21.37 22.58 -11.69
C THR A 124 21.12 21.89 -10.35
N VAL A 125 20.83 22.67 -9.29
CA VAL A 125 20.50 22.13 -7.97
C VAL A 125 19.22 21.29 -8.03
N LEU A 126 18.17 21.79 -8.68
CA LEU A 126 16.89 21.09 -8.80
C LEU A 126 17.02 19.79 -9.59
N LYS A 127 17.85 19.77 -10.65
CA LYS A 127 18.15 18.56 -11.42
C LYS A 127 18.88 17.51 -10.60
N ASN A 128 19.88 17.92 -9.80
CA ASN A 128 20.57 16.98 -8.91
C ASN A 128 19.61 16.36 -7.88
N LYS A 129 18.63 17.14 -7.40
CA LYS A 129 17.57 16.63 -6.52
C LYS A 129 16.57 15.71 -7.23
N ALA A 130 16.33 15.92 -8.53
CA ALA A 130 15.46 15.08 -9.34
C ALA A 130 16.15 13.81 -9.88
N GLU A 131 17.48 13.76 -9.89
CA GLU A 131 18.28 12.67 -10.45
C GLU A 131 17.91 11.27 -9.89
N PRO A 132 17.68 11.09 -8.57
CA PRO A 132 17.27 9.79 -8.03
C PRO A 132 15.99 9.23 -8.66
N TYR A 133 15.11 10.11 -9.15
CA TYR A 133 13.82 9.74 -9.72
C TYR A 133 13.83 9.69 -11.26
N ALA A 134 14.90 10.17 -11.92
CA ALA A 134 14.93 10.40 -13.37
C ALA A 134 14.67 9.14 -14.22
N LYS A 135 14.93 7.94 -13.68
CA LYS A 135 14.72 6.65 -14.36
C LYS A 135 13.49 5.88 -13.86
N THR A 136 12.68 6.51 -13.02
CA THR A 136 11.47 5.92 -12.43
C THR A 136 10.23 6.57 -13.02
N ASP A 137 9.08 5.93 -12.86
CA ASP A 137 7.77 6.52 -13.22
C ASP A 137 7.44 7.75 -12.36
N ASP A 138 8.22 8.02 -11.31
CA ASP A 138 8.06 9.15 -10.40
C ASP A 138 8.77 10.42 -10.86
N ALA A 139 9.56 10.37 -11.95
CA ALA A 139 10.30 11.55 -12.46
C ALA A 139 9.38 12.75 -12.72
N LYS A 140 8.26 12.51 -13.41
CA LYS A 140 7.29 13.55 -13.77
C LYS A 140 6.47 14.02 -12.57
N PRO A 141 5.85 13.14 -11.75
CA PRO A 141 5.19 13.55 -10.51
C PRO A 141 6.11 14.37 -9.58
N PHE A 142 7.38 13.98 -9.45
CA PHE A 142 8.36 14.72 -8.66
C PHE A 142 8.55 16.14 -9.18
N ALA A 143 8.84 16.29 -10.48
CA ALA A 143 9.12 17.60 -11.06
C ALA A 143 7.90 18.53 -11.04
N THR A 144 6.71 18.02 -11.39
CA THR A 144 5.46 18.79 -11.36
C THR A 144 5.07 19.18 -9.93
N GLY A 145 5.18 18.26 -8.98
CA GLY A 145 4.91 18.53 -7.56
C GLY A 145 5.89 19.56 -6.99
N LEU A 146 7.17 19.47 -7.36
CA LEU A 146 8.22 20.39 -6.91
C LEU A 146 7.96 21.81 -7.42
N ALA A 147 7.65 21.95 -8.70
CA ALA A 147 7.28 23.24 -9.30
C ALA A 147 6.11 23.88 -8.58
N THR A 148 5.03 23.12 -8.39
CA THR A 148 3.81 23.59 -7.71
C THR A 148 4.09 23.96 -6.25
N ALA A 149 4.87 23.14 -5.54
CA ALA A 149 5.25 23.38 -4.16
C ALA A 149 6.09 24.65 -4.02
N MET A 150 7.10 24.87 -4.88
CA MET A 150 7.94 26.07 -4.83
C MET A 150 7.18 27.33 -5.22
N GLU A 151 6.34 27.29 -6.26
CA GLU A 151 5.50 28.41 -6.68
C GLU A 151 4.55 28.84 -5.55
N THR A 152 3.90 27.88 -4.88
CA THR A 152 2.92 28.16 -3.83
C THR A 152 3.59 28.58 -2.53
N THR A 153 4.58 27.81 -2.07
CA THR A 153 5.24 28.03 -0.77
C THR A 153 6.01 29.35 -0.75
N LEU A 154 6.75 29.67 -1.81
CA LEU A 154 7.57 30.89 -1.87
C LEU A 154 6.76 32.14 -2.23
N ALA A 155 5.54 31.98 -2.74
CA ALA A 155 4.60 33.08 -2.91
C ALA A 155 3.78 33.37 -1.65
N ASP A 156 3.79 32.48 -0.65
CA ASP A 156 3.01 32.62 0.57
C ASP A 156 3.44 33.88 1.36
N PRO A 157 2.51 34.79 1.71
CA PRO A 157 2.83 36.02 2.42
C PRO A 157 3.50 35.80 3.79
N ALA A 158 3.19 34.71 4.50
CA ALA A 158 3.82 34.39 5.76
C ALA A 158 5.29 34.01 5.54
N VAL A 159 5.59 33.25 4.48
CA VAL A 159 6.97 32.89 4.09
C VAL A 159 7.75 34.10 3.60
N VAL A 160 7.11 35.04 2.87
CA VAL A 160 7.76 36.29 2.45
C VAL A 160 8.07 37.19 3.65
N LYS A 161 7.17 37.31 4.63
CA LYS A 161 7.44 38.08 5.87
C LYS A 161 8.63 37.56 6.66
N LEU A 162 8.98 36.28 6.50
CA LEU A 162 10.14 35.69 7.15
C LEU A 162 11.48 36.22 6.61
N ILE A 163 11.51 36.75 5.39
CA ILE A 163 12.73 37.28 4.74
C ILE A 163 12.75 38.81 4.68
N GLU A 164 11.63 39.47 4.96
CA GLU A 164 11.59 40.93 5.05
C GLU A 164 12.60 41.39 6.11
N PRO A 165 13.45 42.40 5.79
CA PRO A 165 14.35 42.95 6.78
C PRO A 165 13.49 43.46 7.94
N GLN A 166 13.54 42.77 9.10
CA GLN A 166 12.92 43.29 10.31
C GLN A 166 13.45 44.70 10.49
N ALA A 167 12.57 45.70 10.32
CA ALA A 167 12.89 47.09 10.54
C ALA A 167 13.61 47.13 11.88
N ALA A 168 14.89 47.55 11.85
CA ALA A 168 15.78 47.39 12.99
C ALA A 168 15.03 47.88 14.21
N VAL A 169 14.69 46.96 15.13
CA VAL A 169 13.89 47.31 16.31
C VAL A 169 14.69 48.44 16.95
N ALA A 170 14.12 49.65 16.91
CA ALA A 170 14.85 50.85 17.29
C ALA A 170 15.48 50.54 18.65
N PRO A 171 16.81 50.75 18.80
CA PRO A 171 17.51 50.34 20.00
C PRO A 171 16.71 50.86 21.18
N VAL A 172 16.13 49.95 21.97
CA VAL A 172 15.35 50.32 23.14
C VAL A 172 16.32 51.13 23.98
N ALA A 173 16.10 52.45 24.01
CA ALA A 173 16.99 53.36 24.69
C ALA A 173 17.16 52.80 26.11
N PRO A 174 18.40 52.63 26.59
CA PRO A 174 18.62 52.08 27.92
C PRO A 174 17.83 52.94 28.88
N ALA A 175 16.77 52.37 29.47
CA ALA A 175 16.02 53.02 30.53
C ALA A 175 17.05 53.25 31.63
N VAL A 176 17.46 54.52 31.76
CA VAL A 176 18.48 54.96 32.69
C VAL A 176 17.99 54.55 34.07
N ALA A 177 18.64 53.52 34.62
CA ALA A 177 18.46 53.09 35.99
C ALA A 177 19.02 54.21 36.88
N ALA A 178 18.17 55.17 37.21
CA ALA A 178 18.42 56.14 38.25
C ALA A 178 18.08 55.49 39.59
N SER A 179 19.11 55.37 40.43
CA SER A 179 19.13 55.31 41.89
C SER A 179 18.30 54.22 42.59
N VAL A 180 18.98 53.29 43.27
CA VAL A 180 18.83 53.09 44.73
C VAL A 180 20.17 52.57 45.28
N ALA A 181 20.62 53.23 46.34
CA ALA A 181 21.84 52.96 47.07
C ALA A 181 21.70 51.80 48.07
N GLU A 182 22.83 51.13 48.28
CA GLU A 182 23.32 50.49 49.51
C GLU A 182 22.41 49.49 50.26
N GLY A 183 22.87 48.23 50.31
CA GLY A 183 22.46 47.28 51.33
C GLY A 183 22.64 45.81 50.97
N GLU A 184 23.87 45.31 51.14
CA GLU A 184 24.22 43.96 51.62
C GLU A 184 23.88 42.68 50.81
N GLN A 185 24.86 41.77 50.91
CA GLN A 185 24.90 40.34 50.58
C GLN A 185 25.14 39.92 49.12
N GLU A 186 26.40 39.52 48.91
CA GLU A 186 27.05 38.97 47.74
C GLU A 186 26.58 37.51 47.50
N GLU A 187 25.35 37.35 47.01
CA GLU A 187 24.94 36.11 46.34
C GLU A 187 25.45 36.17 44.88
N PRO A 188 26.15 35.15 44.35
CA PRO A 188 26.67 35.19 42.99
C PRO A 188 25.50 35.38 42.02
N ALA A 189 25.47 36.56 41.40
CA ALA A 189 24.37 36.98 40.54
C ALA A 189 24.08 35.90 39.49
N PRO A 190 22.81 35.47 39.32
CA PRO A 190 22.46 34.50 38.29
C PRO A 190 22.95 35.06 36.95
N GLU A 191 23.79 34.26 36.28
CA GLU A 191 24.39 34.59 35.00
C GLU A 191 23.29 35.14 34.08
N PRO A 192 23.43 36.39 33.56
CA PRO A 192 22.34 37.04 32.86
C PRO A 192 21.89 36.15 31.71
N ALA A 193 20.62 35.72 31.76
CA ALA A 193 20.05 34.82 30.77
C ALA A 193 20.43 35.31 29.36
N PRO A 194 21.01 34.43 28.51
CA PRO A 194 21.53 34.85 27.21
C PRO A 194 20.42 35.58 26.45
N ARG A 195 20.64 36.85 26.16
CA ARG A 195 19.69 37.67 25.41
C ARG A 195 19.43 36.96 24.09
N ALA A 196 18.20 36.53 23.85
CA ALA A 196 17.80 35.88 22.62
C ALA A 196 18.00 36.87 21.46
N THR A 197 19.13 36.77 20.76
CA THR A 197 19.36 37.53 19.54
C THR A 197 18.42 36.96 18.49
N VAL A 198 17.43 37.75 18.08
CA VAL A 198 16.57 37.42 16.93
C VAL A 198 17.48 37.31 15.71
N ARG A 199 17.80 36.08 15.31
CA ARG A 199 18.65 35.84 14.14
C ARG A 199 17.86 36.20 12.89
N LYS A 200 18.45 37.06 12.05
CA LYS A 200 18.01 37.23 10.66
C LYS A 200 18.12 35.88 9.99
N VAL A 201 17.07 35.48 9.29
CA VAL A 201 17.11 34.22 8.57
C VAL A 201 17.35 34.50 7.10
N SER A 202 18.25 33.72 6.52
CA SER A 202 18.60 33.87 5.14
C SER A 202 17.45 33.38 4.25
N PRO A 203 17.13 34.08 3.16
CA PRO A 203 16.26 33.56 2.10
C PRO A 203 16.77 32.23 1.53
N VAL A 204 18.09 32.01 1.57
CA VAL A 204 18.71 30.74 1.15
C VAL A 204 18.27 29.60 2.08
N ASP A 205 18.22 29.85 3.39
CA ASP A 205 17.77 28.85 4.37
C ASP A 205 16.31 28.48 4.13
N VAL A 206 15.45 29.46 3.82
CA VAL A 206 14.03 29.22 3.51
C VAL A 206 13.85 28.32 2.29
N VAL A 207 14.58 28.60 1.21
CA VAL A 207 14.50 27.80 -0.01
C VAL A 207 15.05 26.40 0.24
N ASN A 208 16.16 26.27 0.96
CA ASN A 208 16.75 24.98 1.31
C ASN A 208 15.80 24.15 2.18
N ASP A 209 15.17 24.76 3.17
CA ASP A 209 14.18 24.11 4.03
C ASP A 209 12.97 23.66 3.21
N ALA A 210 12.43 24.51 2.32
CA ALA A 210 11.31 24.16 1.46
C ALA A 210 11.65 22.98 0.52
N LEU A 211 12.83 22.98 -0.08
CA LEU A 211 13.31 21.90 -0.94
C LEU A 211 13.50 20.59 -0.15
N ALA A 212 14.15 20.66 1.02
CA ALA A 212 14.38 19.49 1.87
C ALA A 212 13.07 18.90 2.39
N THR A 213 12.12 19.76 2.78
CA THR A 213 10.79 19.37 3.24
C THR A 213 10.01 18.67 2.12
N TYR A 214 10.04 19.23 0.91
CA TYR A 214 9.41 18.60 -0.25
C TYR A 214 10.03 17.24 -0.58
N GLU A 215 11.35 17.16 -0.62
CA GLU A 215 12.08 15.92 -0.91
C GLU A 215 11.75 14.82 0.09
N ALA A 216 11.76 15.13 1.40
CA ALA A 216 11.39 14.19 2.45
C ALA A 216 9.92 13.74 2.34
N ALA A 217 9.00 14.67 2.08
CA ALA A 217 7.58 14.35 1.92
C ALA A 217 7.33 13.47 0.68
N PHE A 218 8.02 13.75 -0.43
CA PHE A 218 7.92 12.96 -1.65
C PHE A 218 8.50 11.55 -1.46
N GLU A 219 9.72 11.45 -0.93
CA GLU A 219 10.39 10.16 -0.67
C GLU A 219 9.53 9.27 0.24
N LYS A 220 8.94 9.86 1.29
CA LYS A 220 8.01 9.15 2.18
C LYS A 220 6.84 8.57 1.39
N ARG A 221 6.18 9.36 0.52
CA ARG A 221 5.05 8.88 -0.27
C ARG A 221 5.44 7.82 -1.30
N VAL A 222 6.63 7.92 -1.90
CA VAL A 222 7.18 6.86 -2.78
C VAL A 222 7.35 5.56 -2.00
N LYS A 223 7.93 5.62 -0.78
CA LYS A 223 8.09 4.46 0.10
C LYS A 223 6.74 3.87 0.53
N ASP A 224 5.80 4.72 0.95
CA ASP A 224 4.46 4.30 1.37
C ASP A 224 3.73 3.59 0.23
N ARG A 225 3.80 4.11 -1.00
CA ARG A 225 3.24 3.45 -2.19
C ARG A 225 3.92 2.12 -2.48
N GLY A 226 5.26 2.06 -2.40
CA GLY A 226 6.01 0.83 -2.58
C GLY A 226 5.63 -0.25 -1.55
N GLN A 227 5.48 0.14 -0.29
CA GLN A 227 5.02 -0.75 0.78
C GLN A 227 3.58 -1.22 0.55
N ALA A 228 2.67 -0.32 0.18
CA ALA A 228 1.30 -0.67 -0.15
C ALA A 228 1.20 -1.67 -1.31
N GLN A 229 2.04 -1.55 -2.34
CA GLN A 229 2.11 -2.52 -3.44
C GLN A 229 2.63 -3.89 -2.98
N ILE A 230 3.64 -3.92 -2.10
CA ILE A 230 4.16 -5.16 -1.51
C ILE A 230 3.07 -5.83 -0.66
N ASP A 231 2.37 -5.07 0.17
CA ASP A 231 1.31 -5.57 1.05
C ASP A 231 0.12 -6.11 0.24
N ALA A 232 -0.31 -5.37 -0.80
CA ALA A 232 -1.36 -5.82 -1.72
C ALA A 232 -0.97 -7.11 -2.45
N ALA A 233 0.26 -7.21 -2.96
CA ALA A 233 0.76 -8.44 -3.59
C ALA A 233 0.82 -9.61 -2.61
N ALA A 234 1.22 -9.37 -1.35
CA ALA A 234 1.23 -10.37 -0.30
C ALA A 234 -0.19 -10.83 0.08
N GLU A 235 -1.16 -9.92 0.12
CA GLU A 235 -2.56 -10.24 0.35
C GLU A 235 -3.15 -11.07 -0.79
N GLU A 236 -2.89 -10.70 -2.04
CA GLU A 236 -3.29 -11.50 -3.21
C GLU A 236 -2.71 -12.91 -3.16
N ALA A 237 -1.43 -13.05 -2.78
CA ALA A 237 -0.79 -14.34 -2.62
C ALA A 237 -1.43 -15.18 -1.52
N ARG A 238 -1.77 -14.57 -0.38
CA ARG A 238 -2.50 -15.23 0.73
C ARG A 238 -3.90 -15.66 0.32
N ASN A 239 -4.62 -14.82 -0.42
CA ASN A 239 -5.95 -15.13 -0.92
C ASN A 239 -5.91 -16.30 -1.92
N LYS A 240 -4.93 -16.31 -2.84
CA LYS A 240 -4.69 -17.44 -3.77
C LYS A 240 -4.33 -18.72 -3.02
N ALA A 241 -3.45 -18.64 -2.02
CA ALA A 241 -3.09 -19.80 -1.20
C ALA A 241 -4.30 -20.38 -0.46
N THR A 242 -5.11 -19.51 0.15
CA THR A 242 -6.34 -19.90 0.86
C THR A 242 -7.35 -20.55 -0.09
N ALA A 243 -7.55 -19.99 -1.28
CA ALA A 243 -8.43 -20.56 -2.30
C ALA A 243 -7.94 -21.95 -2.75
N MET A 244 -6.63 -22.13 -2.95
CA MET A 244 -6.05 -23.43 -3.28
C MET A 244 -6.25 -24.46 -2.17
N THR A 245 -6.04 -24.07 -0.90
CA THR A 245 -6.31 -24.96 0.24
C THR A 245 -7.77 -25.38 0.29
N GLN A 246 -8.71 -24.45 0.07
CA GLN A 246 -10.14 -24.76 0.00
C GLN A 246 -10.46 -25.70 -1.16
N LEU A 247 -9.85 -25.50 -2.32
CA LEU A 247 -10.01 -26.38 -3.48
C LEU A 247 -9.51 -27.80 -3.20
N TYR A 248 -8.34 -27.94 -2.56
CA TYR A 248 -7.83 -29.26 -2.17
C TYR A 248 -8.72 -29.95 -1.14
N MET A 249 -9.20 -29.22 -0.14
CA MET A 249 -10.12 -29.75 0.86
C MET A 249 -11.43 -30.21 0.21
N ALA A 250 -12.01 -29.41 -0.68
CA ALA A 250 -13.21 -29.77 -1.44
C ALA A 250 -12.96 -31.00 -2.32
N GLY A 251 -11.82 -31.06 -3.02
CA GLY A 251 -11.42 -32.21 -3.82
C GLY A 251 -11.25 -33.49 -3.00
N ALA A 252 -10.66 -33.39 -1.80
CA ALA A 252 -10.51 -34.53 -0.90
C ALA A 252 -11.85 -35.07 -0.41
N VAL A 253 -12.77 -34.18 0.00
CA VAL A 253 -14.13 -34.55 0.41
C VAL A 253 -14.89 -35.22 -0.74
N PHE A 254 -14.83 -34.63 -1.94
CA PHE A 254 -15.46 -35.19 -3.14
C PHE A 254 -14.87 -36.56 -3.52
N GLY A 255 -13.54 -36.71 -3.50
CA GLY A 255 -12.87 -37.98 -3.78
C GLY A 255 -13.24 -39.08 -2.79
N SER A 256 -13.32 -38.76 -1.50
CA SER A 256 -13.77 -39.69 -0.46
C SER A 256 -15.21 -40.15 -0.70
N PHE A 257 -16.09 -39.23 -1.08
CA PHE A 257 -17.47 -39.57 -1.45
C PHE A 257 -17.53 -40.53 -2.64
N LEU A 258 -16.82 -40.24 -3.73
CA LEU A 258 -16.77 -41.13 -4.89
C LEU A 258 -16.24 -42.52 -4.54
N PHE A 259 -15.21 -42.60 -3.70
CA PHE A 259 -14.65 -43.88 -3.25
C PHE A 259 -15.70 -44.74 -2.51
N LEU A 260 -16.50 -44.14 -1.62
CA LEU A 260 -17.60 -44.84 -0.94
C LEU A 260 -18.69 -45.31 -1.92
N VAL A 261 -19.02 -44.51 -2.93
CA VAL A 261 -19.94 -44.90 -4.01
C VAL A 261 -19.39 -46.10 -4.78
N PHE A 262 -18.10 -46.10 -5.13
CA PHE A 262 -17.45 -47.22 -5.82
C PHE A 262 -17.47 -48.51 -5.00
N ILE A 263 -17.12 -48.45 -3.70
CA ILE A 263 -17.22 -49.62 -2.81
C ILE A 263 -18.65 -50.15 -2.78
N SER A 264 -19.64 -49.27 -2.67
CA SER A 264 -21.05 -49.65 -2.65
C SER A 264 -21.48 -50.36 -3.95
N LEU A 265 -20.97 -49.93 -5.10
CA LEU A 265 -21.20 -50.58 -6.39
C LEU A 265 -20.52 -51.94 -6.48
N LEU A 266 -19.27 -52.08 -6.01
CA LEU A 266 -18.55 -53.36 -6.02
C LEU A 266 -19.26 -54.41 -5.16
N VAL A 267 -19.66 -54.05 -3.93
CA VAL A 267 -20.44 -54.94 -3.05
C VAL A 267 -21.74 -55.37 -3.73
N LYS A 268 -22.41 -54.46 -4.44
CA LYS A 268 -23.64 -54.77 -5.17
C LYS A 268 -23.41 -55.74 -6.32
N ILE A 269 -22.35 -55.54 -7.12
CA ILE A 269 -21.99 -56.43 -8.23
C ILE A 269 -21.63 -57.80 -7.67
N GLU A 270 -20.79 -57.86 -6.64
CA GLU A 270 -20.41 -59.11 -5.99
C GLU A 270 -21.64 -59.88 -5.51
N ARG A 271 -22.56 -59.20 -4.84
CA ARG A 271 -23.78 -59.85 -4.35
C ARG A 271 -24.69 -60.34 -5.46
N ASN A 272 -24.82 -59.59 -6.56
CA ASN A 272 -25.55 -60.04 -7.74
C ASN A 272 -24.89 -61.26 -8.40
N LEU A 273 -23.56 -61.29 -8.48
CA LEU A 273 -22.83 -62.44 -9.02
C LEU A 273 -23.00 -63.68 -8.13
N ARG A 274 -22.90 -63.54 -6.80
CA ARG A 274 -23.18 -64.65 -5.85
C ARG A 274 -24.60 -65.20 -6.01
N ALA A 275 -25.59 -64.34 -6.26
CA ALA A 275 -26.96 -64.79 -6.50
C ALA A 275 -27.10 -65.65 -7.77
N LEU A 276 -26.35 -65.34 -8.83
CA LEU A 276 -26.33 -66.12 -10.07
C LEU A 276 -25.60 -67.46 -9.90
N THR A 277 -24.53 -67.52 -9.09
CA THR A 277 -23.76 -68.76 -8.86
C THR A 277 -24.58 -69.84 -8.15
N VAL A 278 -25.54 -69.48 -7.30
CA VAL A 278 -26.35 -70.45 -6.53
C VAL A 278 -27.54 -71.01 -7.35
N ALA A 279 -27.88 -70.40 -8.50
CA ALA A 279 -29.07 -70.75 -9.26
C ALA A 279 -29.07 -72.10 -10.05
N PRO A 280 -27.95 -72.77 -10.42
CA PRO A 280 -28.03 -73.86 -11.40
C PRO A 280 -28.24 -75.30 -10.88
N ILE A 281 -28.38 -75.57 -9.57
CA ILE A 281 -28.46 -76.97 -9.10
C ILE A 281 -29.90 -77.53 -9.08
N VAL A 282 -30.93 -76.69 -9.02
CA VAL A 282 -32.32 -77.18 -8.83
C VAL A 282 -33.01 -77.56 -10.15
N VAL A 283 -32.55 -77.05 -11.30
CA VAL A 283 -33.23 -77.31 -12.58
C VAL A 283 -32.94 -78.71 -13.14
N ARG A 284 -31.84 -79.36 -12.76
CA ARG A 284 -31.51 -80.72 -13.23
C ARG A 284 -32.20 -81.86 -12.46
N ALA A 285 -32.83 -81.57 -11.32
CA ALA A 285 -33.54 -82.57 -10.53
C ALA A 285 -35.00 -82.77 -10.97
N ALA A 286 -35.59 -81.84 -11.72
CA ALA A 286 -36.99 -81.89 -12.16
C ALA A 286 -37.20 -82.60 -13.51
N GLU A 287 -36.14 -82.93 -14.25
CA GLU A 287 -36.22 -83.55 -15.59
C GLU A 287 -36.10 -85.09 -15.57
N ARG A 288 -36.22 -85.74 -14.40
CA ARG A 288 -36.07 -87.20 -14.26
C ARG A 288 -37.27 -87.92 -13.66
N VAL A 289 -38.47 -87.40 -13.90
CA VAL A 289 -39.73 -88.13 -13.63
C VAL A 289 -40.27 -88.64 -14.96
N GLU A 290 -39.79 -89.81 -15.37
CA GLU A 290 -40.44 -90.58 -16.44
C GLU A 290 -41.83 -91.04 -15.95
N PRO A 291 -42.89 -90.92 -16.77
CA PRO A 291 -44.16 -91.51 -16.44
C PRO A 291 -44.06 -93.04 -16.61
N VAL A 292 -44.08 -93.76 -15.48
CA VAL A 292 -44.37 -95.20 -15.47
C VAL A 292 -45.78 -95.38 -16.03
N LYS A 293 -45.87 -95.99 -17.22
CA LYS A 293 -47.13 -96.46 -17.79
C LYS A 293 -47.35 -97.90 -17.34
N ASP A 294 -48.42 -98.11 -16.58
CA ASP A 294 -49.09 -99.41 -16.41
C ASP A 294 -49.86 -99.79 -17.68
#